data_AF-A0A6N2S7Z2-F1
#
_entry.id   AF-A0A6N2S7Z2-F1
#
_cell.length_a   1.000
_cell.length_b   1.000
_cell.length_c   1.000
_cell.angle_alpha   90.00
_cell.angle_beta   90.00
_cell.angle_gamma   90.00
#
_symmetry.space_group_name_H-M   'P 1'
#
loop_
_entity.id
_entity.type
_entity.pdbx_description
1 polymer ?
#
loop_
_entity_poly.entity_id
_entity_poly.type
_entity_poly.pdbx_seq_one_letter_code
_entity_poly.pdbx_strand_id
1 'polypeptide(L)'
;MVNLMLNLFVNQIVENYPAIDYIAIKTKKGEEISLNWEESEYSWNDDQSGSGRSLKKQMPKDIHAELRNVYFDTEEEEHTIPDSVKRESLKDAEIEEIQIFIENFSGRKEDVGFWLQQMVFHFSDTDEYYHLPITHDYKLILE
;
A
#
# COMPACT_ATOMS: atom_id res chain seq x y z
N MET A 1 -12.90 -4.37 5.21
CA MET A 1 -12.26 -4.17 3.90
C MET A 1 -11.38 -2.93 3.97
N VAL A 2 -10.25 -2.92 3.27
CA VAL A 2 -9.29 -1.84 3.27
C VAL A 2 -8.97 -1.43 1.83
N ASN A 3 -8.91 -0.12 1.60
CA ASN A 3 -8.49 0.48 0.34
C ASN A 3 -7.23 1.31 0.58
N LEU A 4 -6.21 1.10 -0.24
CA LEU A 4 -4.90 1.74 -0.17
C LEU A 4 -4.68 2.54 -1.45
N MET A 5 -4.25 3.79 -1.28
CA MET A 5 -3.90 4.68 -2.38
C MET A 5 -2.49 5.21 -2.15
N LEU A 6 -1.60 4.96 -3.12
CA LEU A 6 -0.19 5.30 -3.01
C LEU A 6 0.33 5.92 -4.30
N ASN A 7 1.34 6.77 -4.12
CA ASN A 7 2.17 7.29 -5.20
C ASN A 7 3.58 6.74 -5.04
N LEU A 8 4.11 6.25 -6.15
CA LEU A 8 5.50 5.85 -6.24
C LEU A 8 6.19 6.64 -7.35
N PHE A 9 7.34 7.20 -7.02
CA PHE A 9 8.25 7.82 -7.96
C PHE A 9 9.44 6.89 -8.18
N VAL A 10 9.68 6.48 -9.43
CA VAL A 10 10.82 5.62 -9.79
C VAL A 10 11.69 6.36 -10.78
N ASN A 11 12.94 6.64 -10.39
CA ASN A 11 13.90 7.39 -11.19
C ASN A 11 14.65 6.53 -12.23
N GLN A 12 14.25 5.26 -12.40
CA GLN A 12 14.92 4.27 -13.25
C GLN A 12 13.94 3.41 -14.04
N ILE A 13 14.49 2.63 -14.97
CA ILE A 13 13.76 1.67 -15.79
C ILE A 13 13.26 0.52 -14.91
N VAL A 14 11.94 0.42 -14.78
CA VAL A 14 11.24 -0.77 -14.30
C VAL A 14 10.44 -1.34 -15.45
N GLU A 15 10.66 -2.63 -15.74
CA GLU A 15 9.90 -3.35 -16.76
C GLU A 15 8.51 -3.70 -16.25
N ASN A 16 8.41 -3.99 -14.95
CA ASN A 16 7.18 -4.33 -14.25
C ASN A 16 6.84 -3.27 -13.21
N TYR A 17 5.54 -3.20 -12.89
CA TYR A 17 5.08 -2.24 -11.90
C TYR A 17 5.27 -2.77 -10.46
N PRO A 18 5.62 -1.89 -9.51
CA PRO A 18 5.98 -2.23 -8.12
C PRO A 18 4.84 -2.72 -7.21
N ALA A 19 4.88 -3.96 -6.74
CA ALA A 19 3.84 -4.48 -5.84
C ALA A 19 4.08 -4.08 -4.37
N ILE A 20 3.01 -3.91 -3.60
CA ILE A 20 3.11 -3.89 -2.12
C ILE A 20 3.30 -5.34 -1.67
N ASP A 21 4.35 -5.60 -0.91
CA ASP A 21 4.65 -6.94 -0.37
C ASP A 21 4.36 -7.06 1.12
N TYR A 22 4.44 -5.96 1.86
CA TYR A 22 4.08 -5.97 3.27
C TYR A 22 3.74 -4.57 3.81
N ILE A 23 2.78 -4.47 4.74
CA ILE A 23 2.52 -3.25 5.52
C ILE A 23 2.36 -3.66 6.98
N ALA A 24 3.25 -3.15 7.84
CA ALA A 24 3.14 -3.27 9.28
C ALA A 24 2.38 -2.07 9.85
N ILE A 25 1.27 -2.34 10.54
CA ILE A 25 0.54 -1.33 11.31
C ILE A 25 0.67 -1.70 12.78
N LYS A 26 1.25 -0.80 13.57
CA LYS A 26 1.44 -1.01 14.99
C LYS A 26 0.30 -0.38 15.77
N THR A 27 -0.35 -1.16 16.62
CA THR A 27 -1.34 -0.64 17.55
C THR A 27 -0.65 0.07 18.72
N LYS A 28 -1.42 0.86 19.46
CA LYS A 28 -0.98 1.47 20.73
C LYS A 28 -0.44 0.46 21.75
N LYS A 29 -0.89 -0.79 21.70
CA LYS A 29 -0.42 -1.87 22.59
C LYS A 29 0.88 -2.51 22.13
N GLY A 30 1.40 -2.09 20.97
CA GLY A 30 2.58 -2.69 20.34
C GLY A 30 2.30 -3.98 19.59
N GLU A 31 1.02 -4.30 19.35
CA GLU A 31 0.60 -5.42 18.53
C GLU A 31 0.65 -5.01 17.06
N GLU A 32 1.01 -5.94 16.19
CA GLU A 32 1.02 -5.72 14.75
C GLU A 32 -0.33 -6.14 14.15
N ILE A 33 -0.86 -5.30 13.27
CA ILE A 33 -1.99 -5.63 12.39
C ILE A 33 -1.40 -5.96 11.03
N SER A 34 -1.48 -7.24 10.66
CA SER A 34 -1.11 -7.75 9.35
C SER A 34 -2.33 -7.71 8.42
N LEU A 35 -2.09 -7.35 7.16
CA LEU A 35 -3.11 -7.27 6.13
C LEU A 35 -2.83 -8.30 5.04
N ASN A 36 -3.91 -8.86 4.49
CA ASN A 36 -3.87 -9.82 3.40
C ASN A 36 -4.54 -9.21 2.16
N TRP A 37 -3.86 -9.27 1.03
CA TRP A 37 -4.33 -8.76 -0.26
C TRP A 37 -4.18 -9.77 -1.40
N GLU A 38 -4.12 -11.07 -1.09
CA GLU A 38 -4.04 -12.14 -2.10
C GLU A 38 -5.21 -12.07 -3.10
N GLU A 39 -6.41 -11.77 -2.61
CA GLU A 39 -7.64 -11.62 -3.39
C GLU A 39 -8.02 -10.14 -3.65
N SER A 40 -7.06 -9.23 -3.50
CA SER A 40 -7.30 -7.79 -3.69
C SER A 40 -7.37 -7.40 -5.17
N GLU A 41 -8.12 -6.34 -5.45
CA GLU A 41 -8.10 -5.72 -6.77
C GLU A 41 -6.97 -4.69 -6.84
N TYR A 42 -6.12 -4.81 -7.85
CA TYR A 42 -4.99 -3.91 -8.02
C TYR A 42 -5.05 -3.15 -9.35
N SER A 43 -4.86 -1.82 -9.29
CA SER A 43 -4.89 -0.96 -10.46
C SER A 43 -3.78 0.09 -10.46
N TRP A 44 -3.32 0.41 -11.67
CA TRP A 44 -2.26 1.37 -11.95
C TRP A 44 -2.78 2.45 -12.90
N ASN A 45 -2.61 3.71 -12.52
CA ASN A 45 -2.72 4.81 -13.46
C ASN A 45 -1.31 5.34 -13.75
N ASP A 46 -0.82 5.01 -14.94
CA ASP A 46 0.31 5.71 -15.53
C ASP A 46 -0.27 6.87 -16.33
N ASP A 47 -0.03 8.11 -15.89
CA ASP A 47 -0.43 9.33 -16.60
C ASP A 47 0.45 9.52 -17.86
N GLN A 48 0.55 8.51 -18.71
CA GLN A 48 1.12 8.62 -20.05
C GLN A 48 0.08 9.14 -21.03
N SER A 49 -0.29 10.42 -20.86
CA SER A 49 -0.73 11.24 -21.99
C SER A 49 0.48 11.65 -22.82
N GLY A 50 1.15 10.67 -23.45
CA GLY A 50 2.34 10.86 -24.26
C GLY A 50 2.50 9.78 -25.32
N SER A 51 2.03 10.07 -26.52
CA SER A 51 2.02 9.19 -27.68
C SER A 51 3.39 8.65 -28.08
N GLY A 52 3.40 7.40 -28.56
CA GLY A 52 4.38 6.92 -29.54
C GLY A 52 5.63 6.27 -28.95
N ARG A 53 5.71 4.95 -29.13
CA ARG A 53 6.93 4.15 -28.99
C ARG A 53 8.14 4.84 -29.62
N SER A 54 9.04 5.34 -28.78
CA SER A 54 10.44 5.58 -29.14
C SER A 54 11.30 5.27 -27.93
N LEU A 55 12.31 4.40 -28.11
CA LEU A 55 13.31 3.97 -27.11
C LEU A 55 14.22 5.11 -26.59
N LYS A 56 13.78 6.37 -26.68
CA LYS A 56 14.55 7.54 -26.23
C LYS A 56 14.27 7.75 -24.74
N LYS A 57 15.27 7.41 -23.92
CA LYS A 57 15.40 7.70 -22.48
C LYS A 57 14.10 7.52 -21.72
N GLN A 58 13.91 6.33 -21.15
CA GLN A 58 12.92 6.16 -20.10
C GLN A 58 13.16 7.24 -19.03
N MET A 59 12.16 8.10 -18.84
CA MET A 59 12.19 9.19 -17.88
C MET A 59 11.74 8.63 -16.52
N PRO A 60 12.03 9.34 -15.42
CA PRO A 60 11.44 9.02 -14.14
C PRO A 60 9.92 8.89 -14.28
N LYS A 61 9.34 7.87 -13.63
CA LYS A 61 7.91 7.57 -13.70
C LYS A 61 7.26 7.88 -12.36
N ASP A 62 6.24 8.72 -12.41
CA ASP A 62 5.25 8.83 -11.34
C ASP A 62 4.18 7.78 -11.60
N ILE A 63 3.96 6.93 -10.61
CA ILE A 63 3.04 5.82 -10.71
C ILE A 63 2.02 5.96 -9.58
N HIS A 64 0.75 6.06 -9.96
CA HIS A 64 -0.35 6.02 -9.01
C HIS A 64 -0.92 4.60 -8.95
N ALA A 65 -0.99 4.04 -7.75
CA ALA A 65 -1.52 2.70 -7.55
C ALA A 65 -2.63 2.69 -6.50
N GLU A 66 -3.62 1.85 -6.76
CA GLU A 66 -4.74 1.61 -5.84
C GLU A 66 -4.89 0.11 -5.61
N LEU A 67 -4.90 -0.28 -4.34
CA LEU A 67 -5.20 -1.64 -3.90
C LEU A 67 -6.54 -1.61 -3.15
N ARG A 68 -7.52 -2.35 -3.65
CA ARG A 68 -8.86 -2.44 -3.07
C ARG A 68 -9.13 -3.84 -2.56
N ASN A 69 -10.11 -3.96 -1.67
CA ASN A 69 -10.50 -5.26 -1.13
C ASN A 69 -9.35 -5.94 -0.37
N VAL A 70 -8.63 -5.19 0.46
CA VAL A 70 -7.62 -5.74 1.37
C VAL A 70 -8.28 -6.12 2.71
N TYR A 71 -7.83 -7.21 3.33
CA TYR A 71 -8.44 -7.81 4.52
C TYR A 71 -7.47 -7.88 5.70
N PHE A 72 -7.98 -8.12 6.90
CA PHE A 72 -7.15 -8.39 8.07
C PHE A 72 -6.72 -9.84 8.01
N ASP A 73 -5.42 -10.11 8.12
CA ASP A 73 -4.88 -11.47 7.97
C ASP A 73 -5.24 -12.38 9.16
N THR A 74 -5.54 -11.78 10.32
CA THR A 74 -5.91 -12.47 11.55
C THR A 74 -7.29 -13.15 11.51
N GLU A 75 -8.02 -13.10 10.39
CA GLU A 75 -9.31 -13.77 10.23
C GLU A 75 -9.11 -15.18 9.67
N GLU A 76 -9.18 -16.19 10.54
CA GLU A 76 -9.23 -17.60 10.12
C GLU A 76 -10.62 -17.97 9.60
N GLU A 77 -10.74 -19.03 8.77
CA GLU A 77 -12.02 -19.46 8.12
C GLU A 77 -13.22 -19.59 9.09
N GLU A 78 -12.98 -19.80 10.38
CA GLU A 78 -14.03 -19.94 11.40
C GLU A 78 -14.11 -18.76 12.40
N HIS A 79 -13.17 -17.80 12.35
CA HIS A 79 -13.02 -16.75 13.36
C HIS A 79 -12.88 -15.37 12.70
N THR A 80 -14.02 -14.77 12.36
CA THR A 80 -14.10 -13.37 11.92
C THR A 80 -13.98 -12.45 13.13
N ILE A 81 -13.09 -11.46 13.06
CA ILE A 81 -12.95 -10.45 14.12
C ILE A 81 -14.06 -9.41 13.93
N PRO A 82 -14.84 -9.08 14.97
CA PRO A 82 -15.87 -8.06 14.86
C PRO A 82 -15.29 -6.70 14.45
N ASP A 83 -15.99 -5.99 13.57
CA ASP A 83 -15.55 -4.68 13.08
C ASP A 83 -15.37 -3.64 14.19
N SER A 84 -16.15 -3.73 15.26
CA SER A 84 -15.97 -2.90 16.47
C SER A 84 -14.61 -3.10 17.13
N VAL A 85 -14.10 -4.34 17.16
CA VAL A 85 -12.78 -4.67 17.70
C VAL A 85 -11.68 -4.17 16.76
N LYS A 86 -11.83 -4.37 15.45
CA LYS A 86 -10.88 -3.85 14.44
C LYS A 86 -10.74 -2.33 14.54
N ARG A 87 -11.86 -1.60 14.63
CA ARG A 87 -11.86 -0.13 14.81
C ARG A 87 -11.16 0.31 16.08
N GLU A 88 -11.42 -0.35 17.21
CA GLU A 88 -10.76 0.01 18.46
C GLU A 88 -9.26 -0.28 18.42
N SER A 89 -8.83 -1.35 17.74
CA SER A 89 -7.40 -1.66 17.55
C SER A 89 -6.67 -0.64 16.65
N LEU A 90 -7.36 -0.07 15.67
CA LEU A 90 -6.81 0.97 14.79
C LEU A 90 -6.75 2.35 15.44
N LYS A 91 -7.44 2.55 16.56
CA LYS A 91 -7.40 3.81 17.29
C LYS A 91 -6.00 4.04 17.85
N ASP A 92 -5.41 5.16 17.46
CA ASP A 92 -4.01 5.50 17.77
C ASP A 92 -2.99 4.50 17.15
N ALA A 93 -3.37 3.74 16.12
CA ALA A 93 -2.43 2.90 15.38
C ALA A 93 -1.63 3.74 14.39
N GLU A 94 -0.40 3.30 14.12
CA GLU A 94 0.56 3.98 13.25
C GLU A 94 1.16 2.98 12.27
N ILE A 95 1.58 3.47 11.10
CA ILE A 95 2.27 2.65 10.11
C ILE A 95 3.74 2.57 10.52
N GLU A 96 4.25 1.36 10.75
CA GLU A 96 5.63 1.14 11.17
C GLU A 96 6.54 0.85 9.98
N GLU A 97 6.06 0.05 9.02
CA GLU A 97 6.86 -0.42 7.90
C GLU A 97 6.01 -0.64 6.65
N ILE A 98 6.59 -0.34 5.49
CA ILE A 98 6.04 -0.69 4.19
C ILE A 98 7.16 -1.35 3.37
N GLN A 99 6.89 -2.54 2.85
CA GLN A 99 7.76 -3.25 1.93
C GLN A 99 7.14 -3.25 0.54
N ILE A 100 7.97 -2.94 -0.45
CA ILE A 100 7.57 -2.85 -1.85
C ILE A 100 8.49 -3.75 -2.65
N PHE A 101 7.90 -4.65 -3.42
CA PHE A 101 8.61 -5.50 -4.35
C PHE A 101 8.60 -4.87 -5.75
N ILE A 102 9.78 -4.75 -6.36
CA ILE A 102 9.89 -4.21 -7.72
C ILE A 102 10.62 -5.21 -8.62
N GLU A 103 9.86 -5.98 -9.38
CA GLU A 103 10.44 -7.00 -10.26
C GLU A 103 11.39 -6.38 -11.30
N ASN A 104 12.58 -6.96 -11.42
CA ASN A 104 13.66 -6.52 -12.32
C ASN A 104 14.17 -5.09 -12.04
N PHE A 105 14.05 -4.60 -10.80
CA PHE A 105 14.68 -3.34 -10.40
C PHE A 105 16.21 -3.45 -10.40
N SER A 106 16.85 -2.59 -11.18
CA SER A 106 18.31 -2.52 -11.31
C SER A 106 18.92 -1.22 -10.73
N GLY A 107 18.08 -0.38 -10.11
CA GLY A 107 18.48 0.88 -9.48
C GLY A 107 18.93 0.71 -8.04
N ARG A 108 19.24 1.83 -7.37
CA ARG A 108 19.48 1.85 -5.93
C ARG A 108 18.22 2.26 -5.19
N LYS A 109 18.15 1.97 -3.89
CA LYS A 109 17.01 2.37 -3.06
C LYS A 109 16.74 3.87 -3.11
N GLU A 110 17.79 4.69 -3.23
CA GLU A 110 17.66 6.15 -3.30
C GLU A 110 17.02 6.64 -4.62
N ASP A 111 16.91 5.77 -5.62
CA ASP A 111 16.25 6.07 -6.90
C ASP A 111 14.73 5.88 -6.84
N VAL A 112 14.18 5.44 -5.70
CA VAL A 112 12.75 5.19 -5.52
C VAL A 112 12.22 6.06 -4.38
N GLY A 113 11.26 6.93 -4.71
CA GLY A 113 10.45 7.66 -3.75
C GLY A 113 9.11 6.97 -3.57
N PHE A 114 8.65 6.80 -2.34
CA PHE A 114 7.34 6.25 -2.05
C PHE A 114 6.57 7.17 -1.10
N TRP A 115 5.29 7.37 -1.40
CA TRP A 115 4.39 8.14 -0.58
C TRP A 115 3.03 7.46 -0.52
N LEU A 116 2.68 6.92 0.66
CA LEU A 116 1.31 6.50 0.90
C LEU A 116 0.44 7.75 1.00
N GLN A 117 -0.51 7.90 0.07
CA GLN A 117 -1.41 9.04 0.06
C GLN A 117 -2.56 8.84 1.04
N GLN A 118 -3.09 7.62 1.08
CA GLN A 118 -4.27 7.34 1.87
C GLN A 118 -4.37 5.85 2.22
N MET A 119 -4.86 5.59 3.42
CA MET A 119 -5.24 4.27 3.88
C MET A 119 -6.63 4.36 4.52
N VAL A 120 -7.58 3.64 3.94
CA VAL A 120 -8.99 3.73 4.32
C VAL A 120 -9.52 2.36 4.68
N PHE A 121 -10.22 2.31 5.80
CA PHE A 121 -10.94 1.12 6.26
C PHE A 121 -12.44 1.33 6.09
N HIS A 122 -13.09 0.35 5.49
CA HIS A 122 -14.53 0.23 5.41
C HIS A 122 -14.97 -0.99 6.20
N PHE A 123 -15.89 -0.78 7.14
CA PHE A 123 -16.41 -1.79 8.06
C PHE A 123 -17.85 -2.12 7.70
N SER A 124 -18.23 -3.39 7.80
CA SER A 124 -19.55 -3.87 7.39
C SER A 124 -20.72 -3.33 8.21
N ASP A 125 -20.44 -2.84 9.42
CA ASP A 125 -21.45 -2.31 10.35
C ASP A 125 -21.68 -0.79 10.23
N THR A 126 -21.00 -0.11 9.30
CA THR A 126 -21.18 1.33 9.03
C THR A 126 -20.86 1.69 7.58
N ASP A 127 -21.57 2.67 7.01
CA ASP A 127 -21.25 3.24 5.69
C ASP A 127 -20.09 4.27 5.74
N GLU A 128 -19.56 4.55 6.93
CA GLU A 128 -18.48 5.52 7.12
C GLU A 128 -17.10 4.92 6.84
N TYR A 129 -16.25 5.73 6.22
CA TYR A 129 -14.85 5.40 5.98
C TYR A 129 -13.98 5.87 7.14
N TYR A 130 -13.19 4.96 7.70
CA TYR A 130 -12.17 5.28 8.70
C TYR A 130 -10.83 5.51 8.02
N HIS A 131 -10.27 6.70 8.21
CA HIS A 131 -8.97 7.07 7.64
C HIS A 131 -7.89 6.87 8.70
N LEU A 132 -6.90 6.03 8.43
CA LEU A 132 -5.74 5.92 9.29
C LEU A 132 -4.84 7.15 9.06
N PRO A 133 -4.45 7.89 10.11
CA PRO A 133 -3.49 8.97 9.99
C PRO A 133 -2.17 8.45 9.42
N ILE A 134 -1.62 9.15 8.42
CA ILE A 134 -0.34 8.78 7.81
C ILE A 134 0.72 9.74 8.32
N THR A 135 1.70 9.20 9.03
CA THR A 135 2.96 9.86 9.38
C THR A 135 4.04 9.35 8.44
N HIS A 136 4.95 10.21 7.97
CA HIS A 136 5.98 9.84 6.98
C HIS A 136 7.29 9.33 7.61
N ASP A 137 7.19 8.79 8.82
CA ASP A 137 8.29 8.22 9.61
C ASP A 137 8.35 6.69 9.55
N TYR A 138 7.48 6.05 8.77
CA TYR A 138 7.54 4.61 8.52
C TYR A 138 8.83 4.19 7.83
N LYS A 139 9.29 2.97 8.13
CA LYS A 139 10.42 2.34 7.44
C LYS A 139 9.97 1.84 6.05
N LEU A 140 10.66 2.29 5.01
CA LEU A 140 10.48 1.76 3.66
C LEU A 140 11.52 0.68 3.37
N ILE A 141 11.09 -0.50 2.92
CA ILE A 141 11.96 -1.56 2.38
C ILE A 141 11.63 -1.76 0.90
N LEU A 142 12.66 -1.93 0.09
CA LEU A 142 12.53 -2.31 -1.31
C LEU A 142 13.14 -3.68 -1.49
N GLU A 143 12.40 -4.58 -2.11
CA GLU A 143 12.79 -5.95 -2.44
C GLU A 143 12.89 -6.19 -3.95
#